data_AF-A0A1J1LPF6-F1
#
_entry.id   AF-A0A1J1LPF6-F1
#
_cell.length_a   1.000
_cell.length_b   1.000
_cell.length_c   1.000
_cell.angle_alpha   90.00
_cell.angle_beta   90.00
_cell.angle_gamma   90.00
#
_symmetry.space_group_name_H-M   'P 1'
#
loop_
_entity.id
_entity.type
_entity.pdbx_description
1 polymer ?
#
loop_
_entity_poly.entity_id
_entity_poly.type
_entity_poly.pdbx_seq_one_letter_code
_entity_poly.pdbx_strand_id
1 'polypeptide(L)'
;MDNPPLEQLNLLDTEYIDILTNSANPNFELELVKKGLDPTEARIKTLFITLAQRKPETPEQWQTFLDAWEQACGYRPTPEHLQLIENLFWNTDPNNNSSQ
;
A
#
# COMPACT_ATOMS: atom_id res chain seq x y z
N MET A 1 -10.91 2.77 18.59
CA MET A 1 -10.41 3.46 17.39
C MET A 1 -9.70 4.68 17.90
N ASP A 2 -8.37 4.60 18.02
CA ASP A 2 -7.57 5.76 18.39
C ASP A 2 -7.10 6.42 17.10
N ASN A 3 -7.82 7.47 16.69
CA ASN A 3 -7.29 8.38 15.69
C ASN A 3 -6.13 9.12 16.37
N PRO A 4 -4.89 8.98 15.87
CA PRO A 4 -3.76 9.68 16.46
C PRO A 4 -3.98 11.20 16.35
N PRO A 5 -3.63 11.98 17.38
CA PRO A 5 -3.80 13.43 17.35
C PRO A 5 -2.99 14.03 16.20
N LEU A 6 -3.64 14.92 15.44
CA LEU A 6 -3.08 15.67 14.30
C LEU A 6 -1.76 16.37 14.65
N GLU A 7 -1.55 16.77 15.90
CA GLU A 7 -0.36 17.49 16.36
C GLU A 7 0.97 16.73 16.19
N GLN A 8 0.92 15.42 15.95
CA GLN A 8 2.11 14.60 15.65
C GLN A 8 2.37 14.41 14.16
N LEU A 9 1.44 14.82 13.32
CA LEU A 9 1.48 14.73 11.88
C LEU A 9 1.72 16.14 11.35
N ASN A 10 2.78 16.36 10.57
CA ASN A 10 3.00 17.63 9.88
C ASN A 10 2.04 17.77 8.68
N LEU A 11 0.74 17.65 8.94
CA LEU A 11 -0.36 17.66 7.97
C LEU A 11 -1.27 18.87 8.23
N LEU A 12 -1.80 19.44 7.16
CA LEU A 12 -2.95 20.34 7.26
C LEU A 12 -4.21 19.54 7.63
N ASP A 13 -5.15 20.17 8.33
CA ASP A 13 -6.45 19.55 8.66
C ASP A 13 -7.17 19.01 7.41
N THR A 14 -7.05 19.71 6.29
CA THR A 14 -7.62 19.28 5.00
C THR A 14 -6.98 18.01 4.45
N GLU A 15 -5.67 17.86 4.61
CA GLU A 15 -4.94 16.66 4.15
C GLU A 15 -5.28 15.46 5.04
N TYR A 16 -5.40 15.68 6.34
CA TYR A 16 -5.83 14.64 7.26
C TYR A 16 -7.24 14.12 6.93
N ILE A 17 -8.20 15.02 6.71
CA ILE A 17 -9.57 14.65 6.30
C ILE A 17 -9.58 13.94 4.94
N ASP A 18 -8.76 14.39 3.99
CA ASP A 18 -8.60 13.73 2.68
C ASP A 18 -8.05 12.31 2.81
N ILE A 19 -7.10 12.08 3.71
CA ILE A 19 -6.58 10.73 3.98
C ILE A 19 -7.70 9.85 4.57
N LEU A 20 -8.42 10.33 5.57
CA LEU A 20 -9.50 9.56 6.19
C LEU A 20 -10.64 9.22 5.23
N THR A 21 -10.92 10.10 4.27
CA THR A 21 -12.06 9.96 3.36
C THR A 21 -11.72 9.19 2.09
N ASN A 22 -10.55 9.43 1.51
CA ASN A 22 -10.19 8.98 0.16
C ASN A 22 -9.08 7.93 0.12
N SER A 23 -8.46 7.57 1.26
CA SER A 23 -7.40 6.54 1.26
C SER A 23 -7.94 5.14 1.07
N ALA A 24 -7.20 4.34 0.31
CA ALA A 24 -7.38 2.90 0.25
C ALA A 24 -7.07 2.21 1.60
N ASN A 25 -6.22 2.81 2.43
CA ASN A 25 -5.93 2.37 3.79
C ASN A 25 -5.46 3.55 4.66
N PRO A 26 -6.40 4.31 5.26
CA PRO A 26 -6.10 5.54 5.97
C PRO A 26 -5.09 5.35 7.11
N ASN A 27 -5.20 4.24 7.85
CA ASN A 27 -4.30 3.97 8.98
C ASN A 27 -2.86 3.78 8.50
N PHE A 28 -2.65 3.02 7.43
CA PHE A 28 -1.31 2.79 6.89
C PHE A 28 -0.71 4.07 6.30
N GLU A 29 -1.51 4.85 5.58
CA GLU A 29 -1.07 6.12 5.00
C GLU A 29 -0.64 7.12 6.08
N LEU A 30 -1.44 7.27 7.15
CA LEU A 30 -1.09 8.12 8.29
C LEU A 30 0.21 7.68 8.95
N GLU A 31 0.44 6.37 9.10
CA GLU A 31 1.70 5.85 9.65
C GLU A 31 2.91 6.15 8.76
N LEU A 32 2.74 6.15 7.43
CA LEU A 32 3.80 6.56 6.50
C LEU A 32 4.11 8.05 6.63
N VAL A 33 3.08 8.90 6.74
CA VAL A 33 3.26 10.34 6.94
C VAL A 33 3.96 10.62 8.28
N LYS A 34 3.59 9.92 9.36
CA LYS A 34 4.30 10.01 10.65
C LYS A 34 5.78 9.64 10.55
N LYS A 35 6.13 8.72 9.64
CA LYS A 35 7.52 8.32 9.38
C LYS A 35 8.28 9.32 8.50
N GLY A 36 7.65 10.44 8.13
CA GLY A 36 8.26 11.53 7.38
C GLY A 36 8.09 11.44 5.87
N LEU A 37 7.22 10.57 5.36
CA LEU A 37 6.86 10.59 3.94
C LEU A 37 5.93 11.77 3.67
N ASP A 38 6.12 12.39 2.51
CA ASP A 38 5.18 13.35 1.95
C ASP A 38 3.79 12.69 1.76
N PRO A 39 2.67 13.40 1.96
CA PRO A 39 1.33 12.83 1.84
C PRO A 39 1.04 12.19 0.47
N THR A 40 1.52 12.79 -0.63
CA THR A 40 1.36 12.24 -1.97
C THR A 40 2.16 10.95 -2.12
N GLU A 41 3.40 10.93 -1.65
CA GLU A 41 4.22 9.73 -1.67
C GLU A 41 3.62 8.61 -0.79
N ALA A 42 3.11 8.96 0.39
CA ALA A 42 2.44 8.05 1.31
C ALA A 42 1.18 7.44 0.67
N ARG A 43 0.36 8.25 0.01
CA ARG A 43 -0.83 7.81 -0.75
C ARG A 43 -0.46 6.79 -1.82
N ILE A 44 0.53 7.10 -2.65
CA ILE A 44 0.98 6.23 -3.75
C ILE A 44 1.45 4.87 -3.21
N LYS A 45 2.33 4.87 -2.19
CA LYS A 45 2.81 3.63 -1.58
C LYS A 45 1.70 2.86 -0.88
N THR A 46 0.75 3.56 -0.27
CA THR A 46 -0.41 2.93 0.37
C THR A 46 -1.29 2.22 -0.66
N LEU A 47 -1.56 2.87 -1.79
CA LEU A 47 -2.32 2.26 -2.88
C LEU A 47 -1.62 1.01 -3.41
N PHE A 48 -0.32 1.12 -3.69
CA PHE A 48 0.48 -0.02 -4.16
C PHE A 48 0.43 -1.20 -3.18
N ILE A 49 0.73 -0.98 -1.90
CA ILE A 49 0.72 -2.04 -0.89
C ILE A 49 -0.68 -2.65 -0.72
N THR A 50 -1.73 -1.81 -0.76
CA THR A 50 -3.11 -2.29 -0.63
C THR A 50 -3.50 -3.18 -1.81
N LEU A 51 -3.10 -2.82 -3.03
CA LEU A 51 -3.31 -3.66 -4.21
C LEU A 51 -2.45 -4.94 -4.17
N ALA A 52 -1.22 -4.86 -3.67
CA ALA A 52 -0.33 -6.01 -3.54
C ALA A 52 -0.86 -7.09 -2.58
N GLN A 53 -1.72 -6.75 -1.61
CA GLN A 53 -2.31 -7.72 -0.68
C GLN A 53 -3.24 -8.74 -1.34
N ARG A 54 -3.70 -8.52 -2.57
CA ARG A 54 -4.55 -9.46 -3.30
C ARG A 54 -3.99 -9.71 -4.68
N LYS A 55 -3.89 -10.97 -5.07
CA LYS A 55 -3.44 -11.34 -6.42
C LYS A 55 -4.44 -10.81 -7.45
N PRO A 56 -4.03 -10.01 -8.44
CA PRO A 56 -4.94 -9.55 -9.49
C PRO A 56 -5.44 -10.74 -10.33
N GLU A 57 -6.73 -10.77 -10.62
CA GLU A 57 -7.39 -11.86 -11.35
C GLU A 57 -7.77 -11.48 -12.78
N THR A 58 -8.01 -10.19 -13.03
CA THR A 58 -8.41 -9.69 -14.35
C THR A 58 -7.32 -8.81 -14.99
N PRO A 59 -7.29 -8.68 -16.33
CA PRO A 59 -6.34 -7.79 -17.01
C PRO A 59 -6.42 -6.34 -16.51
N GLU A 60 -7.61 -5.84 -16.19
CA GLU A 60 -7.82 -4.49 -15.66
C GLU A 60 -7.23 -4.31 -14.26
N GLN A 61 -7.36 -5.33 -13.40
CA GLN A 61 -6.74 -5.33 -12.08
C GLN A 61 -5.21 -5.40 -12.19
N TRP A 62 -4.71 -6.22 -13.11
CA TRP A 62 -3.27 -6.27 -13.40
C TRP A 62 -2.74 -4.91 -13.87
N GLN A 63 -3.44 -4.26 -14.80
CA GLN A 63 -3.07 -2.92 -15.27
C GLN A 63 -3.01 -1.92 -14.10
N THR A 64 -4.05 -1.90 -13.26
CA THR A 64 -4.13 -1.02 -12.08
C THR A 64 -2.97 -1.27 -11.11
N PHE A 65 -2.64 -2.54 -10.84
CA PHE A 65 -1.51 -2.92 -9.99
C PHE A 65 -0.17 -2.45 -10.57
N LEU A 66 0.05 -2.67 -11.87
CA LEU A 66 1.29 -2.28 -12.54
C LEU A 66 1.46 -0.76 -12.62
N ASP A 67 0.37 -0.01 -12.77
CA ASP A 67 0.39 1.46 -12.75
C ASP A 67 0.66 2.01 -11.35
N ALA A 68 0.09 1.38 -10.31
CA ALA A 68 0.39 1.72 -8.93
C ALA A 68 1.85 1.40 -8.56
N TRP A 69 2.39 0.28 -9.06
CA TRP A 69 3.80 -0.06 -8.92
C TRP A 69 4.70 1.01 -9.53
N GLU A 70 4.45 1.36 -10.80
CA GLU A 70 5.28 2.34 -11.52
C GLU A 70 5.28 3.69 -10.82
N GLN A 71 4.13 4.12 -10.30
CA GLN A 71 4.04 5.35 -9.50
C GLN A 71 4.82 5.24 -8.18
N ALA A 72 4.76 4.09 -7.50
CA ALA A 72 5.40 3.91 -6.19
C ALA A 72 6.93 3.72 -6.26
N CYS A 73 7.41 3.10 -7.33
CA CYS A 73 8.82 2.72 -7.50
C CYS A 73 9.54 3.57 -8.56
N GLY A 74 8.82 4.26 -9.43
CA GLY A 74 9.37 5.03 -10.55
C GLY A 74 9.75 4.21 -11.78
N TYR A 75 9.43 2.91 -11.81
CA TYR A 75 9.75 2.00 -12.92
C TYR A 75 8.76 0.83 -12.98
N ARG A 76 8.60 0.21 -14.16
CA ARG A 76 7.77 -1.00 -14.33
C ARG A 76 8.42 -2.24 -13.72
N PRO A 77 7.65 -3.13 -13.06
CA PRO A 77 8.22 -4.33 -12.47
C PRO A 77 8.78 -5.27 -13.54
N THR A 78 9.83 -6.01 -13.17
CA THR A 78 10.38 -7.10 -13.97
C THR A 78 9.75 -8.41 -13.51
N PRO A 79 9.89 -9.52 -14.26
CA PRO A 79 9.40 -10.82 -13.81
C PRO A 79 9.93 -11.22 -12.43
N GLU A 80 11.18 -10.88 -12.10
CA GLU A 80 11.79 -11.14 -10.79
C GLU A 80 11.08 -10.36 -9.67
N HIS A 81 10.74 -9.08 -9.91
CA HIS A 81 9.95 -8.28 -8.97
C HIS A 81 8.56 -8.88 -8.72
N LEU A 82 7.90 -9.39 -9.77
CA LEU A 82 6.60 -10.04 -9.64
C LEU A 82 6.69 -11.36 -8.85
N GLN A 83 7.75 -12.14 -9.05
CA GLN A 83 8.01 -13.34 -8.24
C GLN A 83 8.21 -13.00 -6.76
N LEU A 84 8.89 -11.89 -6.45
CA LEU A 84 9.04 -11.43 -5.06
C LEU A 84 7.69 -11.09 -4.43
N ILE A 85 6.81 -10.38 -5.15
CA ILE A 85 5.45 -10.09 -4.64
C ILE A 85 4.65 -11.35 -4.44
N GLU A 86 4.71 -12.28 -5.40
CA GLU A 86 4.04 -13.55 -5.26
C GLU A 86 4.49 -14.28 -3.99
N ASN A 87 5.79 -14.30 -3.70
CA ASN A 87 6.33 -14.90 -2.49
C ASN A 87 5.98 -14.15 -1.20
N LEU A 88 5.92 -12.82 -1.23
CA LEU A 88 5.68 -12.00 -0.04
C LEU A 88 4.20 -11.90 0.34
N PHE A 89 3.32 -11.82 -0.65
CA PHE A 89 1.91 -11.48 -0.43
C PHE A 89 0.92 -12.57 -0.86
N TRP A 90 1.26 -13.41 -1.83
CA TRP A 90 0.27 -14.34 -2.44
C TRP A 90 0.53 -15.81 -2.14
N ASN A 91 1.78 -16.19 -1.87
CA ASN A 91 2.20 -17.53 -1.48
C ASN A 91 2.24 -17.73 0.05
N THR A 92 1.65 -16.82 0.82
CA THR A 92 1.41 -17.09 2.26
C THR A 92 0.35 -18.16 2.39
N ASP A 93 0.79 -19.41 2.34
CA ASP A 93 0.02 -20.60 2.59
C ASP A 93 -0.41 -20.60 4.07
N PRO A 94 -1.71 -20.44 4.41
CA PRO A 94 -2.15 -20.56 5.81
C PRO A 94 -2.06 -22.00 6.34
N ASN A 95 -1.76 -23.00 5.50
CA ASN A 95 -1.72 -24.41 5.86
C ASN A 95 -0.32 -24.99 6.13
N ASN A 96 0.76 -24.22 6.05
CA ASN A 96 2.08 -24.71 6.45
C ASN A 96 2.35 -24.61 7.98
N ASN A 97 1.30 -24.85 8.78
CA ASN A 97 1.36 -25.23 10.19
C ASN A 97 0.78 -26.65 10.37
N SER A 98 1.07 -27.55 9.43
CA SER A 98 0.82 -28.98 9.59
C SER A 98 2.11 -29.73 9.31
N SER A 99 2.72 -30.25 10.38
CA SER A 99 3.92 -31.11 10.43
C SER A 99 5.26 -30.38 10.67
N GLN A 100 5.58 -30.14 11.94
CA GLN A 100 6.61 -30.93 12.65
C GLN A 100 6.51 -30.76 14.16
#